data_AF-A0A7C5Q6U4-F1
#
_entry.id   AF-A0A7C5Q6U4-F1
#
_cell.length_a   1.000
_cell.length_b   1.000
_cell.length_c   1.000
_cell.angle_alpha   90.00
_cell.angle_beta   90.00
_cell.angle_gamma   90.00
#
_symmetry.space_group_name_H-M   'P 1'
#
loop_
_entity.id
_entity.type
_entity.pdbx_description
1 polymer ?
#
loop_
_entity_poly.entity_id
_entity_poly.type
_entity_poly.pdbx_seq_one_letter_code
_entity_poly.pdbx_strand_id
1 'polypeptide(L)'
;EGIEEQQEELAEEIRRLMFVFEDLINVDDRGIMAILKEVSTDDLKLALRTASDELKEKIFKNMSSRAVEMLKEDMEIMGPVRVKDVENAQQAIIKIAKRLEQEGKIQLMGAGGEDEFV
;
A
#
# COMPACT_ATOMS: atom_id res chain seq x y z
N GLU A 1 31.76 -17.88 6.06
CA GLU A 1 31.13 -17.22 4.91
C GLU A 1 29.64 -17.58 4.80
N GLY A 2 29.19 -18.83 4.83
CA GLY A 2 27.75 -19.15 4.62
C GLY A 2 26.73 -19.00 5.76
N ILE A 3 27.07 -18.46 6.95
CA ILE A 3 26.07 -18.27 8.04
C ILE A 3 25.54 -16.83 8.07
N GLU A 4 26.39 -15.85 7.79
CA GLU A 4 25.97 -14.43 7.74
C GLU A 4 25.02 -14.20 6.55
N GLU A 5 25.36 -14.70 5.35
CA GLU A 5 24.50 -14.61 4.16
C GLU A 5 23.11 -15.27 4.36
N GLN A 6 23.05 -16.45 4.99
CA GLN A 6 21.77 -17.14 5.25
C GLN A 6 20.90 -16.42 6.28
N GLN A 7 21.51 -15.76 7.27
CA GLN A 7 20.77 -14.95 8.23
C GLN A 7 20.27 -13.65 7.60
N GLU A 8 21.04 -13.08 6.68
CA GLU A 8 20.68 -11.88 5.93
C GLU A 8 19.49 -12.15 5.00
N GLU A 9 19.49 -13.26 4.25
CA GLU A 9 18.36 -13.68 3.41
C GLU A 9 17.06 -13.94 4.21
N LEU A 10 17.16 -14.51 5.42
CA LEU A 10 16.00 -14.74 6.28
C LEU A 10 15.48 -13.42 6.89
N ALA A 11 16.36 -12.52 7.29
CA ALA A 11 15.99 -11.21 7.81
C ALA A 11 15.33 -10.33 6.74
N GLU A 12 15.87 -10.37 5.52
CA GLU A 12 15.28 -9.84 4.29
C GLU A 12 13.84 -10.35 4.10
N GLU A 13 13.62 -11.66 4.19
CA GLU A 13 12.30 -12.27 4.02
C GLU A 13 11.32 -11.87 5.13
N ILE A 14 11.80 -11.73 6.38
CA ILE A 14 10.99 -11.21 7.49
C ILE A 14 10.64 -9.73 7.28
N ARG A 15 11.58 -8.90 6.78
CA ARG A 15 11.32 -7.50 6.43
C ARG A 15 10.29 -7.38 5.31
N ARG A 16 10.35 -8.24 4.28
CA ARG A 16 9.28 -8.39 3.26
C ARG A 16 7.91 -8.67 3.87
N LEU A 17 7.86 -9.44 4.96
CA LEU A 17 6.62 -9.72 5.69
C LEU A 17 6.11 -8.50 6.49
N MET A 18 6.96 -7.52 6.80
CA MET A 18 6.61 -6.35 7.62
C MET A 18 6.01 -5.17 6.85
N PHE A 19 5.90 -5.21 5.51
CA PHE A 19 5.26 -4.13 4.73
C PHE A 19 3.82 -3.86 5.22
N VAL A 20 3.59 -2.67 5.77
CA VAL A 20 2.30 -2.21 6.27
C VAL A 20 1.63 -1.24 5.29
N PHE A 21 0.36 -0.92 5.55
CA PHE A 21 -0.41 -0.05 4.67
C PHE A 21 0.18 1.37 4.55
N GLU A 22 0.75 1.89 5.64
CA GLU A 22 1.40 3.21 5.65
C GLU A 22 2.64 3.27 4.76
N ASP A 23 3.32 2.14 4.52
CA ASP A 23 4.52 2.10 3.67
C ASP A 23 4.21 2.42 2.19
N LEU A 24 2.92 2.41 1.80
CA LEU A 24 2.48 2.88 0.49
C LEU A 24 2.91 4.32 0.19
N ILE A 25 3.19 5.14 1.21
CA ILE A 25 3.70 6.49 1.02
C ILE A 25 5.02 6.51 0.22
N ASN A 26 5.86 5.49 0.40
CA ASN A 26 7.17 5.37 -0.24
C ASN A 26 7.09 4.83 -1.67
N VAL A 27 5.90 4.42 -2.13
CA VAL A 27 5.68 3.96 -3.49
C VAL A 27 5.62 5.15 -4.43
N ASP A 28 6.27 5.03 -5.59
CA ASP A 28 6.25 6.07 -6.60
C ASP A 28 4.83 6.28 -7.17
N ASP A 29 4.60 7.41 -7.84
CA ASP A 29 3.27 7.75 -8.35
C ASP A 29 2.77 6.72 -9.37
N ARG A 30 3.67 6.12 -10.17
CA ARG A 30 3.32 5.05 -11.11
C ARG A 30 2.84 3.80 -10.40
N GLY A 31 3.52 3.41 -9.31
CA GLY A 31 3.13 2.27 -8.50
C GLY A 31 1.79 2.48 -7.81
N ILE A 32 1.55 3.66 -7.24
CA ILE A 32 0.22 4.00 -6.68
C ILE A 32 -0.87 3.91 -7.74
N MET A 33 -0.66 4.48 -8.94
CA MET A 33 -1.62 4.37 -10.04
C MET A 33 -1.86 2.91 -10.47
N ALA A 34 -0.84 2.04 -10.43
CA ALA A 34 -1.00 0.63 -10.74
C ALA A 34 -1.84 -0.10 -9.69
N ILE A 35 -1.58 0.17 -8.41
CA ILE A 35 -2.38 -0.37 -7.29
C ILE A 35 -3.84 0.08 -7.42
N LEU A 36 -4.08 1.38 -7.58
CA LEU A 36 -5.43 1.95 -7.64
C LEU A 36 -6.29 1.40 -8.79
N LYS A 37 -5.69 0.89 -9.87
CA LYS A 37 -6.43 0.24 -10.96
C LYS A 37 -7.03 -1.11 -10.58
N GLU A 38 -6.49 -1.76 -9.54
CA GLU A 38 -6.90 -3.10 -9.11
C GLU A 38 -7.65 -3.09 -7.77
N VAL A 39 -7.68 -1.94 -7.07
CA VAL A 39 -8.37 -1.77 -5.80
C VAL A 39 -9.84 -1.38 -6.05
N SER A 40 -10.76 -2.02 -5.30
CA SER A 40 -12.17 -1.64 -5.34
C SER A 40 -12.41 -0.31 -4.61
N THR A 41 -13.38 0.48 -5.07
CA THR A 41 -13.74 1.74 -4.38
C THR A 41 -14.15 1.49 -2.93
N ASP A 42 -14.80 0.36 -2.64
CA ASP A 42 -15.23 -0.01 -1.29
C ASP A 42 -14.06 -0.32 -0.34
N ASP A 43 -13.05 -1.04 -0.81
CA ASP A 43 -11.84 -1.30 -0.04
C ASP A 43 -11.05 0.01 0.16
N LEU A 44 -10.94 0.84 -0.88
CA LEU A 44 -10.20 2.09 -0.81
C LEU A 44 -10.80 3.03 0.25
N LYS A 45 -12.12 3.24 0.23
CA LYS A 45 -12.78 4.13 1.20
C LYS A 45 -12.68 3.62 2.64
N LEU A 46 -12.75 2.30 2.84
CA LEU A 46 -12.59 1.70 4.16
C LEU A 46 -11.15 1.83 4.66
N ALA A 47 -10.16 1.51 3.83
CA ALA A 47 -8.76 1.54 4.18
C ALA A 47 -8.27 2.96 4.54
N LEU A 48 -8.77 3.97 3.82
CA LEU A 48 -8.39 5.37 4.04
C LEU A 48 -8.99 5.99 5.32
N ARG A 49 -9.92 5.32 6.01
CA ARG A 49 -10.50 5.85 7.27
C ARG A 49 -9.48 6.08 8.36
N THR A 50 -8.52 5.16 8.49
CA THR A 50 -7.48 5.19 9.53
C THR A 50 -6.10 5.52 8.96
N ALA A 51 -6.03 5.85 7.67
CA ALA A 51 -4.81 6.29 7.03
C ALA A 51 -4.35 7.65 7.56
N SER A 52 -3.05 7.85 7.61
CA SER A 52 -2.47 9.18 7.81
C SER A 52 -2.94 10.16 6.73
N ASP A 53 -2.98 11.45 7.07
CA ASP A 53 -3.37 12.47 6.09
C ASP A 53 -2.37 12.56 4.93
N GLU A 54 -1.10 12.29 5.21
CA GLU A 54 -0.03 12.21 4.22
C GLU A 54 -0.28 11.09 3.21
N LEU A 55 -0.64 9.88 3.68
CA LEU A 55 -1.00 8.78 2.79
C LEU A 55 -2.28 9.10 1.98
N LYS A 56 -3.30 9.70 2.60
CA LYS A 56 -4.50 10.12 1.87
C LYS A 56 -4.17 11.09 0.74
N GLU A 57 -3.33 12.09 1.01
CA GLU A 57 -2.88 13.06 -0.01
C GLU A 57 -2.13 12.37 -1.15
N LYS A 58 -1.21 11.46 -0.83
CA LYS A 58 -0.48 10.65 -1.81
C LYS A 58 -1.41 9.85 -2.72
N ILE A 59 -2.45 9.23 -2.14
CA ILE A 59 -3.47 8.49 -2.89
C ILE A 59 -4.30 9.43 -3.77
N PHE A 60 -4.83 10.52 -3.21
CA PHE A 60 -5.69 11.47 -3.94
C PHE A 60 -4.96 12.15 -5.10
N LYS A 61 -3.67 12.47 -4.94
CA LYS A 61 -2.83 13.04 -6.01
C LYS A 61 -2.78 12.13 -7.25
N ASN A 62 -2.90 10.82 -7.06
CA ASN A 62 -2.84 9.81 -8.12
C ASN A 62 -4.21 9.41 -8.68
N MET A 63 -5.27 10.12 -8.29
CA MET A 63 -6.64 9.93 -8.77
C MET A 63 -7.10 11.12 -9.63
N SER A 64 -8.14 10.93 -10.44
CA SER A 64 -8.79 12.07 -11.10
C SER A 64 -9.55 12.91 -10.08
N SER A 65 -9.68 14.22 -10.31
CA SER A 65 -10.40 15.13 -9.41
C SER A 65 -11.82 14.65 -9.08
N ARG A 66 -12.54 14.18 -10.10
CA ARG A 66 -13.88 13.59 -9.94
C ARG A 66 -13.88 12.35 -9.04
N ALA A 67 -12.89 11.46 -9.19
CA ALA A 67 -12.81 10.25 -8.36
C ALA A 67 -12.47 10.60 -6.90
N VAL A 68 -11.64 11.62 -6.67
CA VAL A 68 -11.35 12.12 -5.32
C VAL A 68 -12.60 12.71 -4.67
N GLU A 69 -13.36 13.52 -5.40
CA GLU A 69 -14.62 14.11 -4.91
C GLU A 69 -15.61 13.01 -4.51
N MET A 70 -15.88 12.06 -5.41
CA MET A 70 -16.79 10.93 -5.13
C MET A 70 -16.34 10.09 -3.94
N LEU A 71 -15.03 9.83 -3.83
CA LEU A 71 -14.49 9.05 -2.72
C LEU A 71 -14.62 9.77 -1.38
N LYS A 72 -14.39 11.10 -1.35
CA LYS A 72 -14.56 11.92 -0.15
C LYS A 72 -16.03 11.98 0.28
N GLU A 73 -16.94 12.19 -0.66
CA GLU A 73 -18.39 12.16 -0.39
C GLU A 73 -18.82 10.79 0.18
N ASP A 74 -18.37 9.69 -0.43
CA ASP A 74 -18.64 8.33 0.06
C ASP A 74 -18.11 8.11 1.49
N MET A 75 -16.94 8.65 1.82
CA MET A 75 -16.34 8.56 3.15
C MET A 75 -17.09 9.42 4.20
N GLU A 76 -17.69 10.54 3.80
CA GLU A 76 -18.52 11.39 4.67
C GLU A 76 -19.87 10.74 4.98
N ILE A 77 -20.48 10.09 3.99
CA ILE A 77 -21.76 9.39 4.13
C ILE A 77 -21.59 8.08 4.91
N MET A 78 -20.38 7.56 4.95
CA MET A 78 -20.07 6.32 5.64
C MET A 78 -20.32 6.45 7.15
N GLY A 79 -21.21 5.60 7.67
CA GLY A 79 -21.44 5.46 9.09
C GLY A 79 -20.25 4.85 9.85
N PRO A 80 -20.45 4.50 11.13
CA PRO A 80 -19.43 3.79 11.91
C PRO A 80 -19.09 2.45 11.26
N VAL A 81 -17.79 2.17 11.15
CA VAL A 81 -17.25 0.92 10.57
C VAL A 81 -16.48 0.13 11.63
N ARG A 82 -16.39 -1.19 11.46
CA ARG A 82 -15.62 -2.02 12.39
C ARG A 82 -14.14 -1.95 12.03
N VAL A 83 -13.28 -1.88 13.04
CA VAL A 83 -11.82 -1.88 12.88
C VAL A 83 -11.36 -3.07 12.02
N LYS A 84 -11.93 -4.25 12.24
CA LYS A 84 -11.63 -5.46 11.44
C LYS A 84 -11.91 -5.28 9.95
N ASP A 85 -12.95 -4.54 9.57
CA ASP A 85 -13.29 -4.32 8.16
C ASP A 85 -12.28 -3.38 7.51
N VAL A 86 -11.80 -2.38 8.25
CA VAL A 86 -10.71 -1.49 7.83
C VAL A 86 -9.41 -2.27 7.66
N GLU A 87 -9.03 -3.10 8.63
CA GLU A 87 -7.84 -3.95 8.55
C GLU A 87 -7.89 -4.91 7.35
N ASN A 88 -9.05 -5.53 7.09
CA ASN A 88 -9.22 -6.39 5.92
C ASN A 88 -9.03 -5.63 4.60
N ALA A 89 -9.60 -4.43 4.50
CA ALA A 89 -9.44 -3.58 3.33
C ALA A 89 -7.98 -3.18 3.11
N GLN A 90 -7.29 -2.74 4.17
CA GLN A 90 -5.85 -2.44 4.13
C GLN A 90 -5.02 -3.66 3.69
N GLN A 91 -5.32 -4.84 4.23
CA GLN A 91 -4.64 -6.08 3.86
C GLN A 91 -4.91 -6.49 2.41
N ALA A 92 -6.12 -6.25 1.88
CA ALA A 92 -6.42 -6.49 0.48
C ALA A 92 -5.55 -5.62 -0.43
N ILE A 93 -5.39 -4.33 -0.10
CA ILE A 93 -4.53 -3.40 -0.85
C ILE A 93 -3.06 -3.82 -0.76
N ILE A 94 -2.57 -4.19 0.43
CA ILE A 94 -1.19 -4.69 0.62
C ILE A 94 -0.95 -5.94 -0.25
N LYS A 95 -1.89 -6.88 -0.31
CA LYS A 95 -1.77 -8.08 -1.16
C LYS A 95 -1.67 -7.73 -2.64
N ILE A 96 -2.43 -6.72 -3.10
CA ILE A 96 -2.34 -6.22 -4.47
C ILE A 96 -0.96 -5.61 -4.71
N ALA A 97 -0.46 -4.75 -3.80
CA ALA A 97 0.86 -4.14 -3.91
C ALA A 97 1.98 -5.20 -3.99
N LYS A 98 2.00 -6.17 -3.06
CA LYS A 98 2.98 -7.26 -3.06
C LYS A 98 2.93 -8.10 -4.33
N ARG A 99 1.75 -8.39 -4.85
CA ARG A 99 1.62 -9.11 -6.13
C ARG A 99 2.17 -8.28 -7.29
N LEU A 100 1.86 -7.00 -7.36
CA LEU A 100 2.37 -6.10 -8.40
C LEU A 100 3.90 -5.97 -8.34
N GLU A 101 4.48 -5.99 -7.14
CA GLU A 101 5.93 -6.04 -6.93
C GLU A 101 6.53 -7.35 -7.46
N GLN A 102 5.93 -8.51 -7.11
CA GLN A 102 6.35 -9.82 -7.64
C GLN A 102 6.25 -9.90 -9.17
N GLU A 103 5.31 -9.17 -9.78
CA GLU A 103 5.17 -9.03 -11.23
C GLU A 103 6.16 -8.03 -11.85
N GLY A 104 6.98 -7.35 -11.04
CA GLY A 104 7.92 -6.31 -11.47
C GLY A 104 7.26 -5.03 -11.97
N LYS A 105 5.97 -4.82 -11.65
CA LYS A 105 5.20 -3.65 -12.10
C LYS A 105 5.38 -2.44 -11.18
N ILE A 106 5.70 -2.67 -9.92
CA ILE A 106 5.96 -1.63 -8.91
C ILE A 106 7.18 -2.04 -8.09
N GLN A 107 7.78 -1.09 -7.38
CA GLN A 107 8.85 -1.34 -6.42
C GLN A 107 8.40 -0.84 -5.04
N LEU A 108 8.46 -1.69 -4.01
CA LEU A 108 8.08 -1.33 -2.65
C LEU A 108 9.35 -1.04 -1.83
N MET A 109 9.60 0.23 -1.54
CA MET A 109 10.67 0.62 -0.62
C MET A 109 10.25 0.24 0.80
N GLY A 110 10.86 -0.83 1.33
CA GLY A 110 10.49 -1.44 2.62
C GLY A 110 10.50 -2.98 2.61
N ALA A 111 10.54 -3.60 1.42
CA ALA A 111 10.63 -5.05 1.23
C ALA A 111 12.07 -5.62 1.31
N GLY A 112 13.01 -4.87 1.87
CA GLY A 112 14.44 -5.16 1.79
C GLY A 112 15.15 -3.84 1.60
N GLY A 113 16.16 -3.58 2.42
CA GLY A 113 16.89 -2.32 2.39
C GLY A 113 17.55 -2.11 1.04
N GLU A 114 17.61 -0.85 0.62
CA GLU A 114 18.64 -0.32 -0.26
C GLU A 114 19.16 -1.30 -1.33
N ASP A 115 18.37 -1.54 -2.39
CA ASP A 115 18.95 -2.07 -3.62
C ASP A 115 19.90 -1.01 -4.20
N GLU A 116 21.18 -1.23 -3.90
CA GLU A 116 22.34 -1.01 -4.73
C GLU A 116 21.99 -0.60 -6.16
N PHE A 117 22.13 0.69 -6.46
CA PHE A 117 22.58 1.08 -7.79
C PHE A 117 24.10 1.01 -7.80
N VAL A 118 24.66 0.07 -8.57
CA VAL A 118 26.06 0.12 -9.01
C VAL A 118 26.20 1.15 -10.13
#